data_AF-A0A8H9L9E5-F1
#
_entry.id   AF-A0A8H9L9E5-F1
#
_cell.length_a   1.000
_cell.length_b   1.000
_cell.length_c   1.000
_cell.angle_alpha   90.00
_cell.angle_beta   90.00
_cell.angle_gamma   90.00
#
_symmetry.space_group_name_H-M   'P 1'
#
loop_
_entity.id
_entity.type
_entity.pdbx_description
1 polymer ?
#
loop_
_entity_poly.entity_id
_entity_poly.type
_entity_poly.pdbx_seq_one_letter_code
_entity_poly.pdbx_strand_id
1 'polypeptide(L)'
;MLTLLAAAVLVPFGARGEVTVPFPSGDVPSRAEATVHSPRGDAAAVKLCPKVFLMGPELCQVVLARPGRSPLTLKAGVVGHLLWTPDGQYLIGAGVTTLRLWNLSGGLRLAVPQGIPEADGAIRDARLTRLWLERGFLCAALHEDWFTDSGRVVRRNVTTVRYALPTLRPLASVTLPAQGDREADCFRPSAESGVQVP
;
A
#
# COMPACT_ATOMS: atom_id res chain seq x y z
N MET A 1 26.86 -4.46 31.32
CA MET A 1 25.91 -5.51 30.90
C MET A 1 25.19 -4.98 29.66
N LEU A 2 25.70 -5.30 28.47
CA LEU A 2 25.20 -4.77 27.21
C LEU A 2 23.92 -5.54 26.87
N THR A 3 22.75 -4.90 26.96
CA THR A 3 21.49 -5.50 26.54
C THR A 3 21.62 -5.80 25.05
N LEU A 4 21.71 -7.07 24.65
CA LEU A 4 21.57 -7.47 23.25
C LEU A 4 20.19 -6.98 22.81
N LEU A 5 20.16 -5.87 22.06
CA LEU A 5 19.00 -5.53 21.25
C LEU A 5 18.77 -6.75 20.34
N ALA A 6 17.60 -7.39 20.47
CA ALA A 6 17.25 -8.51 19.61
C ALA A 6 17.50 -8.10 18.15
N ALA A 7 18.38 -8.81 17.44
CA ALA A 7 18.76 -8.50 16.06
C ALA A 7 17.72 -9.00 15.04
N ALA A 8 16.57 -9.46 15.53
CA ALA A 8 15.51 -10.07 14.75
C ALA A 8 14.16 -9.90 15.44
N VAL A 9 13.09 -10.11 14.68
CA VAL A 9 11.74 -10.31 15.20
C VAL A 9 11.33 -11.77 15.00
N LEU A 10 10.77 -12.38 16.05
CA LEU A 10 10.19 -13.72 15.99
C LEU A 10 8.74 -13.62 15.55
N VAL A 11 8.36 -14.40 14.54
CA VAL A 11 7.01 -14.43 13.99
C VAL A 11 6.40 -15.81 14.22
N PRO A 12 5.37 -15.94 15.10
CA PRO A 12 4.77 -17.22 15.42
C PRO A 12 3.75 -17.68 14.37
N PHE A 13 3.69 -18.99 14.12
CA PHE A 13 2.75 -19.63 13.18
C PHE A 13 1.96 -20.78 13.84
N GLY A 14 1.75 -20.69 15.16
CA GLY A 14 1.06 -21.71 15.95
C GLY A 14 1.82 -23.05 15.90
N ALA A 15 1.10 -24.14 15.62
CA ALA A 15 1.69 -25.49 15.53
C ALA A 15 2.78 -25.64 14.44
N ARG A 16 2.89 -24.67 13.51
CA ARG A 16 3.91 -24.66 12.47
C ARG A 16 5.25 -24.06 12.95
N GLY A 17 5.36 -23.70 14.22
CA GLY A 17 6.56 -23.13 14.82
C GLY A 17 6.66 -21.63 14.64
N GLU A 18 7.89 -21.11 14.65
CA GLU A 18 8.19 -19.69 14.51
C GLU A 18 9.23 -19.44 13.42
N VAL A 19 9.23 -18.23 12.88
CA VAL A 19 10.23 -17.78 11.90
C VAL A 19 10.96 -16.57 12.46
N THR A 20 12.28 -16.67 12.53
CA THR A 20 13.16 -15.55 12.88
C THR A 20 13.38 -14.68 11.66
N VAL A 21 12.88 -13.45 11.69
CA VAL A 21 13.09 -12.44 10.65
C VAL A 21 14.19 -11.49 11.10
N PRO A 22 15.39 -11.53 10.48
CA PRO A 22 16.48 -10.65 10.88
C PRO A 22 16.17 -9.21 10.53
N PHE A 23 16.62 -8.28 11.39
CA PHE A 23 16.68 -6.87 11.01
C PHE A 23 17.75 -6.68 9.93
N PRO A 24 17.55 -5.74 9.00
CA PRO A 24 18.56 -5.45 7.99
C PRO A 24 19.84 -4.97 8.68
N SER A 25 20.97 -5.48 8.22
CA SER A 25 22.29 -5.04 8.67
C SER A 25 22.55 -3.62 8.19
N GLY A 26 22.90 -2.72 9.10
CA GLY A 26 23.27 -1.34 8.79
C GLY A 26 23.53 -0.54 10.05
N ASP A 27 24.10 0.66 9.89
CA ASP A 27 24.44 1.57 10.99
C ASP A 27 23.20 2.06 11.74
N VAL A 28 22.05 2.04 11.07
CA VAL A 28 20.78 2.49 11.63
C VAL A 28 19.98 1.29 12.14
N PRO A 29 19.66 1.23 13.45
CA PRO A 29 18.84 0.16 13.98
C PRO A 29 17.42 0.23 13.41
N SER A 30 16.87 -0.92 13.05
CA SER A 30 15.49 -1.05 12.56
C SER A 30 14.54 -1.51 13.67
N ARG A 31 13.24 -1.32 13.45
CA ARG A 31 12.17 -1.91 14.25
C ARG A 31 11.15 -2.60 13.35
N ALA A 32 10.47 -3.61 13.87
CA ALA A 32 9.24 -4.10 13.26
C ALA A 32 8.13 -3.09 13.56
N GLU A 33 7.66 -2.41 12.52
CA GLU A 33 6.55 -1.46 12.61
C GLU A 33 5.20 -2.18 12.51
N ALA A 34 5.12 -3.24 11.70
CA ALA A 34 3.93 -4.06 11.57
C ALA A 34 4.29 -5.52 11.25
N THR A 35 3.54 -6.45 11.81
CA THR A 35 3.53 -7.86 11.42
C THR A 35 2.10 -8.25 11.08
N VAL A 36 1.84 -8.59 9.81
CA VAL A 36 0.51 -8.91 9.30
C VAL A 36 0.49 -10.34 8.79
N HIS A 37 -0.30 -11.19 9.44
CA HIS A 37 -0.46 -12.59 9.04
C HIS A 37 -1.43 -12.72 7.87
N SER A 38 -1.10 -13.62 6.94
CA SER A 38 -2.03 -14.04 5.89
C SER A 38 -3.26 -14.71 6.51
N PRO A 39 -4.45 -14.60 5.90
CA PRO A 39 -5.66 -15.29 6.37
C PRO A 39 -5.53 -16.82 6.47
N ARG A 40 -4.63 -17.42 5.67
CA ARG A 40 -4.28 -18.85 5.73
C ARG A 40 -3.41 -19.25 6.93
N GLY A 41 -2.80 -18.26 7.58
CA GLY A 41 -1.81 -18.46 8.64
C GLY A 41 -0.55 -19.19 8.21
N ASP A 42 -0.25 -19.29 6.90
CA ASP A 42 0.94 -19.98 6.36
C ASP A 42 2.05 -19.00 5.92
N ALA A 43 1.76 -17.71 5.99
CA ALA A 43 2.68 -16.62 5.70
C ALA A 43 2.38 -15.39 6.57
N ALA A 44 3.37 -14.55 6.80
CA ALA A 44 3.24 -13.25 7.41
C ALA A 44 4.17 -12.25 6.74
N ALA A 45 3.74 -11.00 6.66
CA ALA A 45 4.56 -9.90 6.18
C ALA A 45 4.99 -9.04 7.36
N VAL A 46 6.29 -8.77 7.45
CA VAL A 46 6.89 -7.94 8.47
C VAL A 46 7.40 -6.66 7.81
N LYS A 47 6.87 -5.51 8.22
CA LYS A 47 7.35 -4.18 7.82
C LYS A 47 8.44 -3.75 8.79
N LEU A 48 9.66 -3.65 8.29
CA LEU A 48 10.84 -3.25 9.05
C LEU A 48 11.25 -1.85 8.64
N CYS A 49 11.26 -0.91 9.59
CA CYS A 49 11.58 0.49 9.33
C CYS A 49 12.75 0.95 10.20
N PRO A 50 13.66 1.79 9.65
CA PRO A 50 14.72 2.41 10.44
C PRO A 50 14.15 3.23 11.61
N LYS A 51 14.85 3.25 12.75
CA LYS A 51 14.48 4.06 13.93
C LYS A 51 14.84 5.55 13.80
N VAL A 52 15.05 6.06 12.60
CA VAL A 52 15.41 7.47 12.36
C VAL A 52 14.20 8.18 11.77
N PHE A 53 13.57 9.04 12.58
CA PHE A 53 12.38 9.81 12.19
C PHE A 53 12.61 10.80 11.03
N LEU A 54 13.86 11.19 10.79
CA LEU A 54 14.23 12.12 9.71
C LEU A 54 14.23 11.46 8.32
N MET A 55 14.24 10.13 8.26
CA MET A 55 14.20 9.39 7.01
C MET A 55 12.80 8.78 6.91
N GLY A 56 11.97 9.27 6.01
CA GLY A 56 10.55 8.92 5.90
C GLY A 56 10.30 7.41 5.67
N PRO A 57 9.03 7.00 5.48
CA PRO A 57 8.64 5.59 5.23
C PRO A 57 9.29 5.00 3.96
N GLU A 58 9.96 5.84 3.18
CA GLU A 58 10.77 5.56 1.99
C GLU A 58 11.89 4.54 2.20
N LEU A 59 12.28 4.26 3.45
CA LEU A 59 13.34 3.30 3.78
C LEU A 59 12.83 1.99 4.39
N CYS A 60 11.52 1.85 4.59
CA CYS A 60 10.98 0.61 5.11
C CYS A 60 11.15 -0.53 4.10
N GLN A 61 11.50 -1.71 4.59
CA GLN A 61 11.46 -2.94 3.83
C GLN A 61 10.31 -3.83 4.31
N VAL A 62 9.82 -4.69 3.43
CA VAL A 62 8.83 -5.71 3.79
C VAL A 62 9.49 -7.07 3.61
N VAL A 63 9.42 -7.91 4.64
CA VAL A 63 9.97 -9.26 4.63
C VAL A 63 8.82 -10.25 4.78
N LEU A 64 8.79 -11.24 3.89
CA LEU A 64 7.86 -12.35 3.95
C LEU A 64 8.46 -13.49 4.79
N ALA A 65 7.75 -13.86 5.85
CA ALA A 65 8.06 -14.98 6.73
C ALA A 65 7.12 -16.15 6.44
N ARG A 66 7.68 -17.36 6.28
CA ARG A 66 6.90 -18.59 6.10
C ARG A 66 7.59 -19.75 6.85
N PRO A 67 6.85 -20.61 7.57
CA PRO A 67 7.42 -21.77 8.23
C PRO A 67 8.22 -22.65 7.25
N GLY A 68 9.40 -23.09 7.68
CA GLY A 68 10.28 -23.96 6.88
C GLY A 68 10.93 -23.29 5.67
N ARG A 69 10.84 -21.96 5.52
CA ARG A 69 11.55 -21.20 4.48
C ARG A 69 12.37 -20.06 5.08
N SER A 70 13.47 -19.73 4.44
CA SER A 70 14.22 -18.52 4.76
C SER A 70 13.35 -17.28 4.54
N PRO A 71 13.42 -16.26 5.42
CA PRO A 71 12.74 -14.99 5.22
C PRO A 71 13.11 -14.37 3.87
N LEU A 72 12.12 -13.83 3.16
CA LEU A 72 12.28 -13.26 1.83
C LEU A 72 12.00 -11.76 1.84
N THR A 73 13.01 -10.94 1.59
CA THR A 73 12.82 -9.50 1.43
C THR A 73 12.12 -9.20 0.11
N LEU A 74 10.97 -8.51 0.20
CA LEU A 74 10.16 -8.13 -0.95
C LEU A 74 10.73 -6.88 -1.62
N LYS A 75 10.85 -6.93 -2.95
CA LYS A 75 11.29 -5.79 -3.76
C LYS A 75 10.31 -4.63 -3.64
N ALA A 76 10.83 -3.40 -3.71
CA ALA A 76 10.04 -2.17 -3.59
C ALA A 76 9.19 -2.13 -2.31
N GLY A 77 9.72 -2.61 -1.17
CA GLY A 77 9.04 -2.69 0.13
C GLY A 77 8.72 -1.35 0.79
N VAL A 78 8.91 -0.24 0.07
CA VAL A 78 8.57 1.12 0.49
C VAL A 78 7.06 1.30 0.42
N VAL A 79 6.38 0.94 1.50
CA VAL A 79 4.93 1.04 1.62
C VAL A 79 4.52 1.54 2.99
N GLY A 80 3.51 2.42 3.01
CA GLY A 80 2.85 2.86 4.24
C GLY A 80 1.93 1.79 4.79
N HIS A 81 1.20 1.12 3.90
CA HIS A 81 0.12 0.17 4.25
C HIS A 81 0.33 -1.19 3.61
N LEU A 82 -0.14 -2.24 4.31
CA LEU A 82 -0.11 -3.63 3.87
C LEU A 82 -1.49 -4.26 4.08
N LEU A 83 -1.95 -5.06 3.12
CA LEU A 83 -3.13 -5.90 3.27
C LEU A 83 -2.94 -7.25 2.55
N TRP A 84 -3.56 -8.31 3.06
CA TRP A 84 -3.57 -9.61 2.40
C TRP A 84 -4.82 -9.77 1.55
N THR A 85 -4.71 -10.41 0.39
CA THR A 85 -5.90 -10.92 -0.30
C THR A 85 -6.64 -11.92 0.60
N PRO A 86 -7.98 -12.06 0.48
CA PRO A 86 -8.75 -12.93 1.38
C PRO A 86 -8.35 -14.39 1.21
N ASP A 87 -7.97 -14.75 -0.02
CA ASP A 87 -7.39 -16.04 -0.34
C ASP A 87 -5.96 -16.19 0.17
N GLY A 88 -5.33 -15.22 0.83
CA GLY A 88 -3.96 -15.27 1.37
C GLY A 88 -2.82 -15.57 0.38
N GLN A 89 -3.07 -15.55 -0.93
CA GLN A 89 -2.05 -15.83 -1.95
C GLN A 89 -1.18 -14.64 -2.30
N TYR A 90 -1.65 -13.43 -2.01
CA TYR A 90 -0.97 -12.20 -2.37
C TYR A 90 -0.99 -11.19 -1.23
N LEU A 91 0.11 -10.48 -1.11
CA LEU A 91 0.24 -9.29 -0.27
C LEU A 91 0.11 -8.06 -1.16
N ILE A 92 -0.72 -7.11 -0.77
CA ILE A 92 -0.86 -5.81 -1.40
C ILE A 92 -0.18 -4.77 -0.51
N GLY A 93 0.53 -3.83 -1.11
CA GLY A 93 1.07 -2.68 -0.40
C GLY A 93 0.82 -1.37 -1.13
N ALA A 94 0.56 -0.29 -0.38
CA ALA A 94 0.48 1.07 -0.90
C ALA A 94 1.67 1.90 -0.43
N GLY A 95 2.40 2.48 -1.38
CA GLY A 95 3.26 3.63 -1.15
C GLY A 95 2.45 4.93 -1.27
N VAL A 96 3.12 6.06 -1.41
CA VAL A 96 2.45 7.37 -1.55
C VAL A 96 1.55 7.40 -2.79
N THR A 97 2.05 6.95 -3.95
CA THR A 97 1.31 7.00 -5.24
C THR A 97 1.27 5.67 -5.97
N THR A 98 1.77 4.60 -5.35
CA THR A 98 2.06 3.34 -6.03
C THR A 98 1.45 2.16 -5.28
N LEU A 99 0.82 1.25 -6.03
CA LEU A 99 0.34 -0.03 -5.55
C LEU A 99 1.35 -1.12 -5.91
N ARG A 100 1.53 -2.06 -5.00
CA ARG A 100 2.34 -3.26 -5.17
C ARG A 100 1.50 -4.49 -4.88
N LEU A 101 1.70 -5.54 -5.64
CA LEU A 101 1.15 -6.86 -5.38
C LEU A 101 2.28 -7.88 -5.43
N TRP A 102 2.56 -8.52 -4.29
CA TRP A 102 3.55 -9.59 -4.19
C TRP A 102 2.85 -10.94 -4.08
N ASN A 103 3.35 -11.94 -4.79
CA ASN A 103 3.04 -13.32 -4.47
C ASN A 103 3.98 -13.86 -3.37
N LEU A 104 3.72 -15.06 -2.88
CA LEU A 104 4.50 -15.67 -1.81
C LEU A 104 5.91 -16.14 -2.21
N SER A 105 6.31 -15.95 -3.47
CA SER A 105 7.66 -16.18 -3.99
C SER A 105 8.40 -14.86 -4.27
N GLY A 106 7.83 -13.70 -3.89
CA GLY A 106 8.44 -12.39 -4.09
C GLY A 106 8.24 -11.77 -5.48
N GLY A 107 7.48 -12.43 -6.36
CA GLY A 107 7.09 -11.88 -7.65
C GLY A 107 6.23 -10.64 -7.45
N LEU A 108 6.64 -9.53 -8.06
CA LEU A 108 6.07 -8.19 -7.87
C LEU A 108 5.31 -7.73 -9.12
N ARG A 109 4.11 -7.18 -8.91
CA ARG A 109 3.38 -6.34 -9.88
C ARG A 109 3.21 -4.95 -9.31
N LEU A 110 3.39 -3.93 -10.16
CA LEU A 110 3.26 -2.52 -9.79
C LEU A 110 2.12 -1.87 -10.57
N ALA A 111 1.40 -0.96 -9.94
CA ALA A 111 0.45 -0.08 -10.60
C ALA A 111 0.54 1.33 -10.01
N VAL A 112 0.39 2.34 -10.87
CA VAL A 112 0.20 3.73 -10.47
C VAL A 112 -1.26 4.06 -10.77
N PRO A 113 -2.10 4.33 -9.76
CA PRO A 113 -3.46 4.81 -9.98
C PRO A 113 -3.43 6.06 -10.85
N GLN A 114 -4.08 5.95 -12.00
CA GLN A 114 -4.27 7.08 -12.91
C GLN A 114 -5.49 7.83 -12.42
N GLY A 115 -5.26 9.08 -12.02
CA GLY A 115 -6.31 10.03 -11.67
C GLY A 115 -6.85 10.73 -12.91
N ILE A 116 -7.26 11.97 -12.74
CA ILE A 116 -7.62 12.84 -13.86
C ILE A 116 -6.37 13.25 -14.67
N PRO A 117 -6.48 13.37 -16.01
CA PRO A 117 -5.41 13.92 -16.84
C PRO A 117 -5.01 15.32 -16.38
N GLU A 118 -3.74 15.66 -16.61
CA GLU A 118 -3.17 16.97 -16.29
C GLU A 118 -3.99 18.11 -16.89
N ALA A 119 -4.31 19.11 -16.07
CA ALA A 119 -4.76 20.40 -16.57
C ALA A 119 -3.53 21.25 -16.86
N ASP A 120 -3.45 21.84 -18.06
CA ASP A 120 -2.27 22.56 -18.54
C ASP A 120 -1.72 23.54 -17.48
N GLY A 121 -0.45 23.34 -17.10
CA GLY A 121 0.29 24.22 -16.18
C GLY A 121 -0.10 24.11 -14.70
N ALA A 122 -0.89 23.11 -14.30
CA ALA A 122 -1.24 22.91 -12.90
C ALA A 122 -0.31 21.88 -12.23
N ILE A 123 0.26 22.26 -11.08
CA ILE A 123 1.05 21.35 -10.25
C ILE A 123 0.10 20.36 -9.56
N ARG A 124 0.44 19.07 -9.59
CA ARG A 124 -0.37 17.99 -9.02
C ARG A 124 0.33 17.36 -7.82
N ASP A 125 -0.34 17.37 -6.66
CA ASP A 125 -0.02 16.51 -5.52
C ASP A 125 -1.02 15.36 -5.47
N ALA A 126 -0.53 14.13 -5.34
CA ALA A 126 -1.38 12.95 -5.31
C ALA A 126 -0.91 11.96 -4.27
N ARG A 127 -1.87 11.38 -3.53
CA ARG A 127 -1.59 10.40 -2.49
C ARG A 127 -2.70 9.37 -2.38
N LEU A 128 -2.31 8.12 -2.22
CA LEU A 128 -3.19 7.03 -1.86
C LEU A 128 -3.68 7.25 -0.42
N THR A 129 -4.99 7.33 -0.23
CA THR A 129 -5.61 7.56 1.10
C THR A 129 -6.19 6.28 1.70
N ARG A 130 -6.68 5.37 0.85
CA ARG A 130 -7.31 4.13 1.30
C ARG A 130 -7.10 3.00 0.32
N LEU A 131 -6.89 1.80 0.87
CA LEU A 131 -7.00 0.53 0.17
C LEU A 131 -8.07 -0.33 0.83
N TRP A 132 -8.88 -1.02 0.03
CA TRP A 132 -9.78 -2.05 0.53
C TRP A 132 -10.04 -3.11 -0.52
N LEU A 133 -10.50 -4.27 -0.04
CA LEU A 133 -10.96 -5.35 -0.89
C LEU A 133 -12.47 -5.38 -0.85
N GLU A 134 -13.07 -5.50 -2.02
CA GLU A 134 -14.52 -5.58 -2.13
C GLU A 134 -14.89 -6.48 -3.30
N ARG A 135 -15.72 -7.50 -3.03
CA ARG A 135 -16.21 -8.45 -4.03
C ARG A 135 -15.11 -9.10 -4.90
N GLY A 136 -13.93 -9.33 -4.33
CA GLY A 136 -12.78 -9.93 -5.03
C GLY A 136 -11.89 -8.96 -5.82
N PHE A 137 -12.16 -7.66 -5.75
CA PHE A 137 -11.37 -6.61 -6.40
C PHE A 137 -10.58 -5.81 -5.37
N LEU A 138 -9.44 -5.26 -5.79
CA LEU A 138 -8.72 -4.25 -5.04
C LEU A 138 -9.24 -2.87 -5.45
N CYS A 139 -9.58 -2.05 -4.46
CA CYS A 139 -10.01 -0.69 -4.64
C CYS A 139 -8.99 0.23 -3.96
N ALA A 140 -8.61 1.29 -4.65
CA ALA A 140 -7.64 2.26 -4.14
C ALA A 140 -8.18 3.67 -4.36
N ALA A 141 -8.29 4.44 -3.27
CA ALA A 141 -8.64 5.85 -3.32
C ALA A 141 -7.37 6.70 -3.42
N LEU A 142 -7.34 7.58 -4.43
CA LEU A 142 -6.28 8.53 -4.71
C LEU A 142 -6.83 9.94 -4.51
N HIS A 143 -6.32 10.64 -3.50
CA HIS A 143 -6.61 12.06 -3.32
C HIS A 143 -5.64 12.89 -4.16
N GLU A 144 -6.16 13.88 -4.87
CA GLU A 144 -5.43 14.72 -5.82
C GLU A 144 -5.72 16.19 -5.54
N ASP A 145 -4.68 16.95 -5.22
CA ASP A 145 -4.73 18.40 -5.09
C ASP A 145 -4.00 19.04 -6.27
N TRP A 146 -4.66 20.01 -6.89
CA TRP A 146 -4.14 20.74 -8.05
C TRP A 146 -3.91 22.18 -7.68
N PHE A 147 -2.76 22.72 -8.05
CA PHE A 147 -2.32 24.05 -7.70
C PHE A 147 -1.95 24.85 -8.95
N THR A 148 -2.16 26.15 -8.91
CA THR A 148 -1.45 27.07 -9.81
C THR A 148 0.02 27.19 -9.39
N ASP A 149 0.87 27.74 -10.25
CA ASP A 149 2.26 28.07 -9.92
C ASP A 149 2.41 28.98 -8.69
N SER A 150 1.40 29.80 -8.39
CA SER A 150 1.33 30.62 -7.18
C SER A 150 0.97 29.85 -5.89
N GLY A 151 0.79 28.53 -5.96
CA GLY A 151 0.42 27.66 -4.83
C GLY A 151 -1.05 27.70 -4.46
N ARG A 152 -1.91 28.35 -5.25
CA ARG A 152 -3.37 28.37 -5.01
C ARG A 152 -3.99 27.07 -5.45
N VAL A 153 -4.72 26.39 -4.55
CA VAL A 153 -5.51 25.19 -4.89
C VAL A 153 -6.62 25.56 -5.86
N VAL A 154 -6.64 24.92 -7.03
CA VAL A 154 -7.66 25.10 -8.06
C VAL A 154 -8.66 23.96 -8.09
N ARG A 155 -8.27 22.77 -7.66
CA ARG A 155 -9.12 21.59 -7.68
C ARG A 155 -8.64 20.58 -6.65
N ARG A 156 -9.59 19.97 -5.94
CA ARG A 156 -9.34 18.79 -5.10
C ARG A 156 -10.28 17.69 -5.52
N ASN A 157 -9.73 16.51 -5.79
CA ASN A 157 -10.48 15.37 -6.27
C ASN A 157 -10.09 14.11 -5.50
N VAL A 158 -11.02 13.16 -5.42
CA VAL A 158 -10.72 11.80 -5.03
C VAL A 158 -11.07 10.88 -6.19
N THR A 159 -10.10 10.13 -6.66
CA THR A 159 -10.26 9.11 -7.69
C THR A 159 -10.17 7.72 -7.06
N THR A 160 -11.28 6.97 -7.06
CA THR A 160 -11.26 5.56 -6.69
C THR A 160 -11.01 4.72 -7.94
N VAL A 161 -9.96 3.91 -7.92
CA VAL A 161 -9.63 2.98 -9.01
C VAL A 161 -9.85 1.54 -8.56
N ARG A 162 -10.58 0.77 -9.36
CA ARG A 162 -10.81 -0.66 -9.15
C ARG A 162 -9.87 -1.50 -10.01
N TYR A 163 -9.27 -2.52 -9.40
CA TYR A 163 -8.29 -3.41 -10.01
C TYR A 163 -8.73 -4.87 -9.99
N ALA A 164 -8.47 -5.58 -11.09
CA ALA A 164 -8.57 -7.02 -11.17
C ALA A 164 -7.37 -7.68 -10.46
N LEU A 165 -7.66 -8.57 -9.51
CA LEU A 165 -6.66 -9.46 -8.93
C LEU A 165 -6.64 -10.82 -9.65
N PRO A 166 -5.47 -11.49 -9.77
CA PRO A 166 -4.16 -11.07 -9.27
C PRO A 166 -3.34 -10.28 -10.30
N THR A 167 -3.94 -9.85 -11.41
CA THR A 167 -3.20 -9.14 -12.49
C THR A 167 -2.78 -7.72 -12.12
N LEU A 168 -3.40 -7.12 -11.10
CA LEU A 168 -3.30 -5.70 -10.76
C LEU A 168 -3.64 -4.78 -11.96
N ARG A 169 -4.53 -5.24 -12.85
CA ARG A 169 -4.98 -4.49 -14.02
C ARG A 169 -6.10 -3.53 -13.63
N PRO A 170 -6.01 -2.22 -13.94
CA PRO A 170 -7.11 -1.29 -13.69
C PRO A 170 -8.31 -1.66 -14.57
N LEU A 171 -9.52 -1.57 -14.00
CA LEU A 171 -10.77 -1.90 -14.66
C LEU A 171 -11.67 -0.70 -14.88
N ALA A 172 -11.76 0.16 -13.86
CA ALA A 172 -12.59 1.36 -13.87
C ALA A 172 -12.04 2.34 -12.85
N SER A 173 -12.29 3.62 -13.08
CA SER A 173 -12.07 4.68 -12.11
C SER A 173 -13.30 5.57 -12.01
N VAL A 174 -13.50 6.13 -10.82
CA VAL A 174 -14.55 7.11 -10.55
C VAL A 174 -13.90 8.27 -9.81
N THR A 175 -14.04 9.48 -10.35
CA THR A 175 -13.51 10.70 -9.73
C THR A 175 -14.65 11.55 -9.22
N LEU A 176 -14.53 11.99 -7.97
CA LEU A 176 -15.45 12.93 -7.34
C LEU A 176 -14.67 14.17 -6.86
N PRO A 177 -15.32 15.35 -6.77
CA PRO A 177 -14.76 16.48 -6.03
C PRO A 177 -14.51 16.06 -4.58
N ALA A 178 -13.34 16.38 -4.03
CA ALA A 178 -13.03 16.10 -2.63
C ALA A 178 -13.90 17.00 -1.74
N GLN A 179 -14.82 16.40 -1.00
CA GLN A 179 -15.66 17.07 0.01
C GLN A 179 -15.44 16.39 1.36
N GLY A 180 -14.51 16.92 2.16
CA GLY A 180 -14.06 16.27 3.40
C GLY A 180 -13.48 14.89 3.12
N ASP A 181 -13.80 13.90 3.96
CA ASP A 181 -13.32 12.51 3.84
C ASP A 181 -14.20 11.63 2.93
N ARG A 182 -15.04 12.22 2.08
CA ARG A 182 -15.89 11.44 1.15
C ARG A 182 -15.05 10.82 0.04
N GLU A 183 -15.03 9.48 0.01
CA GLU A 183 -14.41 8.68 -1.04
C GLU A 183 -15.50 8.09 -1.95
N ALA A 184 -15.16 7.83 -3.23
CA ALA A 184 -16.11 7.21 -4.15
C ALA A 184 -16.19 5.69 -3.92
N ASP A 185 -17.40 5.12 -3.96
CA ASP A 185 -17.60 3.67 -3.85
C ASP A 185 -16.86 2.92 -4.96
N CYS A 186 -16.30 1.76 -4.64
CA CYS A 186 -15.53 0.95 -5.60
C CYS A 186 -16.35 0.45 -6.80
N PHE A 187 -17.68 0.39 -6.63
CA PHE A 187 -18.61 -0.07 -7.65
C PHE A 187 -19.59 1.02 -8.09
N ARG A 188 -19.32 2.30 -7.78
CA ARG A 188 -20.19 3.37 -8.26
C ARG A 188 -20.26 3.33 -9.80
N PRO A 189 -21.46 3.31 -10.41
CA PRO A 189 -21.59 3.42 -11.85
C PRO A 189 -21.02 4.75 -12.33
N SER A 190 -20.32 4.78 -13.47
CA SER A 190 -19.71 5.99 -14.05
C SER A 190 -20.72 7.07 -14.48
N ALA A 191 -22.03 6.83 -14.32
CA ALA A 191 -23.10 7.65 -14.85
C ALA A 191 -23.83 8.44 -13.74
N GLU A 192 -23.15 9.41 -13.13
CA GLU A 192 -23.77 10.56 -12.46
C GLU A 192 -22.90 11.82 -12.64
N SER A 193 -22.37 12.03 -13.85
CA SER A 193 -21.80 13.32 -14.29
C SER A 193 -22.84 14.24 -14.93
N GLY A 194 -24.14 13.97 -14.72
CA GLY A 194 -25.26 14.72 -15.27
C GLY A 194 -26.16 15.31 -14.19
N VAL A 195 -25.62 16.13 -13.29
CA VAL A 195 -26.46 17.10 -12.57
C VAL A 195 -26.39 18.39 -13.36
N GLN A 196 -27.38 18.57 -14.23
CA GLN A 196 -27.72 19.86 -14.81
C GLN A 196 -28.23 20.73 -13.67
N VAL A 197 -27.50 21.79 -13.35
CA VAL A 197 -27.92 22.82 -12.39
C VAL A 197 -29.14 23.55 -12.99
N PRO A 198 -30.22 23.80 -12.23
CA PRO A 198 -31.27 24.71 -12.68
C PRO A 198 -30.76 26.14 -12.84
#